data_AF-A0A934ETA1-F1
#
_entry.id   AF-A0A934ETA1-F1
#
_cell.length_a   1.000
_cell.length_b   1.000
_cell.length_c   1.000
_cell.angle_alpha   90.00
_cell.angle_beta   90.00
_cell.angle_gamma   90.00
#
_symmetry.space_group_name_H-M   'P 1'
#
loop_
_entity.id
_entity.type
_entity.pdbx_description
1 polymer ?
#
loop_
_entity_poly.entity_id
_entity_poly.type
_entity_poly.pdbx_seq_one_letter_code
_entity_poly.pdbx_strand_id
1 'polypeptide(L)'
;MIGKVVKPIGIVLAGILCIYLDGFAAEKDAKKSSEPAKKAAKAASKKEDTSVPKKEEAAPAKQEDDSKKVVATVNGENISQQDVNQMLNRFGKQVPEEQIPVVTKQIVDGLITQKLIMQFIRDSKIEVSQAEIEKELNKVREDIKSNP
;
A
#
# COMPACT_ATOMS: atom_id res chain seq x y z
N MET A 1 22.05 -57.88 -11.85
CA MET A 1 22.20 -56.90 -10.75
C MET A 1 23.02 -55.73 -11.28
N ILE A 2 22.38 -54.61 -11.60
CA ILE A 2 23.03 -53.40 -12.14
C ILE A 2 22.65 -52.28 -11.18
N GLY A 3 23.67 -51.63 -10.63
CA GLY A 3 23.59 -50.75 -9.47
C GLY A 3 22.73 -49.51 -9.70
N LYS A 4 21.85 -49.23 -8.73
CA LYS A 4 21.13 -47.96 -8.62
C LYS A 4 22.08 -46.91 -8.04
N VAL A 5 22.41 -45.90 -8.83
CA VAL A 5 23.10 -44.69 -8.37
C VAL A 5 22.09 -43.81 -7.65
N VAL A 6 22.32 -43.58 -6.36
CA VAL A 6 21.57 -42.63 -5.52
C VAL A 6 22.18 -41.24 -5.69
N LYS A 7 21.35 -40.20 -5.84
CA LYS A 7 21.74 -38.83 -5.49
C LYS A 7 20.64 -38.16 -4.65
N PRO A 8 20.98 -37.53 -3.52
CA PRO A 8 20.02 -36.89 -2.63
C PRO A 8 19.58 -35.54 -3.20
N ILE A 9 18.28 -35.26 -3.08
CA ILE A 9 17.69 -33.94 -3.25
C ILE A 9 18.20 -33.07 -2.10
N GLY A 10 19.16 -32.20 -2.41
CA GLY A 10 19.67 -31.18 -1.50
C GLY A 10 18.68 -30.01 -1.42
N ILE A 11 18.19 -29.77 -0.22
CA ILE A 11 17.43 -28.59 0.18
C ILE A 11 18.28 -27.34 -0.08
N VAL A 12 17.82 -26.46 -0.98
CA VAL A 12 18.36 -25.09 -1.11
C VAL A 12 17.33 -24.14 -0.51
N LEU A 13 17.36 -24.03 0.82
CA LEU A 13 16.76 -22.94 1.60
C LEU A 13 17.90 -22.21 2.28
N ALA A 14 18.47 -21.20 1.62
CA ALA A 14 19.33 -20.23 2.28
C ALA A 14 19.48 -18.97 1.41
N GLY A 15 19.06 -17.83 1.96
CA GLY A 15 19.66 -16.54 1.67
C GLY A 15 18.94 -15.70 0.62
N ILE A 16 18.10 -14.77 1.07
CA ILE A 16 18.31 -13.31 1.00
C ILE A 16 17.16 -12.67 1.81
N LEU A 17 17.40 -12.43 3.10
CA LEU A 17 16.56 -11.55 3.95
C LEU A 17 17.43 -10.70 4.91
N CYS A 18 18.62 -10.28 4.49
CA CYS A 18 19.47 -9.42 5.31
C CYS A 18 19.96 -8.20 4.51
N ILE A 19 19.06 -7.28 4.16
CA ILE A 19 19.42 -5.89 3.88
C ILE A 19 18.74 -5.02 4.94
N TYR A 20 19.28 -5.05 6.14
CA TYR A 20 19.17 -3.96 7.13
C TYR A 20 20.40 -4.07 7.99
N LEU A 21 21.40 -3.24 7.73
CA LEU A 21 22.46 -2.80 8.65
C LEU A 21 23.37 -1.80 7.91
N ASP A 22 22.82 -0.66 7.50
CA ASP A 22 23.68 0.52 7.30
C ASP A 22 23.83 1.20 8.66
N GLY A 23 25.00 0.99 9.24
CA GLY A 23 25.42 1.56 10.50
C GLY A 23 25.64 3.07 10.38
N PHE A 24 24.93 3.83 11.22
CA PHE A 24 25.36 5.16 11.63
C PHE A 24 26.60 5.02 12.52
N ALA A 25 27.77 5.06 11.89
CA ALA A 25 29.05 5.26 12.54
C ALA A 25 29.59 6.63 12.11
N ALA A 26 29.24 7.67 12.86
CA ALA A 26 29.96 8.95 12.84
C ALA A 26 29.75 9.66 14.19
N GLU A 27 30.73 9.45 15.06
CA GLU A 27 31.36 10.47 15.90
C GLU A 27 30.48 11.34 16.79
N LYS A 28 30.53 11.04 18.10
CA LYS A 28 30.38 12.03 19.15
C LYS A 28 31.59 12.95 19.10
N ASP A 29 31.36 14.23 18.82
CA ASP A 29 32.18 15.27 19.42
C ASP A 29 31.33 16.33 20.10
N ALA A 30 31.90 16.85 21.16
CA ALA A 30 31.22 17.47 22.26
C ALA A 30 30.84 18.94 22.00
N LYS A 31 29.82 19.38 22.75
CA LYS A 31 29.75 20.68 23.43
C LYS A 31 29.28 21.89 22.60
N LYS A 32 27.97 22.15 22.67
CA LYS A 32 27.49 23.44 23.21
C LYS A 32 26.14 23.32 23.89
N SER A 33 26.22 23.48 25.21
CA SER A 33 25.14 23.76 26.15
C SER A 33 24.40 25.04 25.78
N SER A 34 23.07 24.98 25.78
CA SER A 34 22.20 26.00 26.37
C SER A 34 20.75 25.52 26.44
N GLU A 35 20.30 25.19 27.66
CA GLU A 35 18.91 25.27 28.12
C GLU A 35 18.97 26.10 29.43
N PRO A 36 17.87 26.66 30.02
CA PRO A 36 16.46 26.52 29.67
C PRO A 36 15.64 27.83 29.74
N ALA A 37 14.42 27.84 29.20
CA ALA A 37 13.39 28.81 29.60
C ALA A 37 12.03 28.12 29.79
N LYS A 38 11.80 27.73 31.04
CA LYS A 38 10.53 27.28 31.59
C LYS A 38 9.66 28.52 31.85
N LYS A 39 8.44 28.60 31.31
CA LYS A 39 7.36 29.36 31.94
C LYS A 39 6.03 28.63 31.81
N ALA A 40 5.49 28.31 32.98
CA ALA A 40 4.22 27.65 33.22
C ALA A 40 3.08 28.67 33.41
N ALA A 41 1.86 28.10 33.38
CA ALA A 41 0.59 28.60 33.93
C ALA A 41 -0.20 29.63 33.10
N LYS A 42 -1.54 29.69 33.09
CA LYS A 42 -2.72 28.88 33.52
C LYS A 42 -3.92 29.85 33.42
N ALA A 43 -5.04 29.46 32.80
CA ALA A 43 -6.45 29.86 33.10
C ALA A 43 -7.34 29.51 31.89
N ALA A 44 -8.17 28.46 31.93
CA ALA A 44 -9.45 28.34 32.63
C ALA A 44 -10.54 29.32 32.11
N SER A 45 -11.50 28.79 31.34
CA SER A 45 -12.91 29.19 31.47
C SER A 45 -13.82 28.03 31.09
N LYS A 46 -14.57 27.64 32.11
CA LYS A 46 -15.57 26.59 32.24
C LYS A 46 -16.93 27.15 31.78
N LYS A 47 -17.68 26.39 30.98
CA LYS A 47 -19.15 26.30 31.12
C LYS A 47 -19.58 24.88 30.76
N GLU A 48 -19.91 24.15 31.82
CA GLU A 48 -20.92 23.09 31.79
C GLU A 48 -22.23 23.71 31.32
N ASP A 49 -22.94 23.05 30.42
CA ASP A 49 -24.36 22.83 30.66
C ASP A 49 -24.74 21.42 30.25
N THR A 50 -25.45 20.78 31.16
CA THR A 50 -25.84 19.38 31.15
C THR A 50 -27.20 19.28 30.47
N SER A 51 -27.29 18.47 29.41
CA SER A 51 -28.55 17.82 29.05
C SER A 51 -28.27 16.54 28.26
N VAL A 52 -28.41 15.41 28.95
CA VAL A 52 -28.42 14.02 28.43
C VAL A 52 -29.90 13.63 28.25
N PRO A 53 -30.28 12.57 27.50
CA PRO A 53 -30.11 12.29 26.08
C PRO A 53 -31.49 12.13 25.38
N LYS A 54 -31.61 12.39 24.07
CA LYS A 54 -32.74 11.85 23.28
C LYS A 54 -32.22 10.94 22.17
N LYS A 55 -32.38 9.65 22.42
CA LYS A 55 -32.22 8.55 21.47
C LYS A 55 -33.39 8.63 20.49
N GLU A 56 -33.15 9.08 19.27
CA GLU A 56 -34.09 8.94 18.16
C GLU A 56 -33.27 8.67 16.90
N GLU A 57 -33.20 7.37 16.61
CA GLU A 57 -33.18 6.78 15.27
C GLU A 57 -32.10 7.30 14.31
N ALA A 58 -30.97 6.58 14.29
CA ALA A 58 -30.03 6.62 13.18
C ALA A 58 -30.75 6.15 11.92
N ALA A 59 -31.29 7.11 11.17
CA ALA A 59 -31.55 6.95 9.76
C ALA A 59 -30.30 6.31 9.12
N PRO A 60 -30.44 5.35 8.19
CA PRO A 60 -29.30 4.78 7.51
C PRO A 60 -28.49 5.95 6.95
N ALA A 61 -27.26 6.10 7.43
CA ALA A 61 -26.34 7.10 6.93
C ALA A 61 -26.34 6.93 5.42
N LYS A 62 -26.87 7.93 4.71
CA LYS A 62 -26.66 8.06 3.28
C LYS A 62 -25.15 7.90 3.12
N GLN A 63 -24.71 6.78 2.56
CA GLN A 63 -23.34 6.67 2.08
C GLN A 63 -23.20 7.81 1.09
N GLU A 64 -22.54 8.88 1.53
CA GLU A 64 -22.04 9.87 0.59
C GLU A 64 -21.20 9.09 -0.40
N ASP A 65 -21.49 9.30 -1.68
CA ASP A 65 -20.78 8.64 -2.76
C ASP A 65 -19.38 9.25 -2.85
N ASP A 66 -18.54 8.85 -1.90
CA ASP A 66 -17.14 9.25 -1.76
C ASP A 66 -16.27 8.64 -2.88
N SER A 67 -16.85 7.96 -3.86
CA SER A 67 -16.12 7.32 -4.97
C SER A 67 -15.18 8.30 -5.68
N LYS A 68 -15.59 9.56 -5.85
CA LYS A 68 -14.80 10.61 -6.50
C LYS A 68 -13.79 11.30 -5.59
N LYS A 69 -13.76 10.98 -4.30
CA LYS A 69 -12.82 11.58 -3.36
C LYS A 69 -11.39 11.25 -3.77
N VAL A 70 -10.55 12.27 -3.91
CA VAL A 70 -9.12 12.09 -4.20
C VAL A 70 -8.42 11.58 -2.94
N VAL A 71 -7.71 10.47 -3.06
CA VAL A 71 -6.93 9.87 -1.96
C VAL A 71 -5.44 10.21 -2.06
N ALA A 72 -4.94 10.43 -3.28
CA ALA A 72 -3.56 10.82 -3.55
C ALA A 72 -3.45 11.51 -4.91
N THR A 73 -2.41 12.32 -5.09
CA THR A 73 -2.08 12.97 -6.37
C THR A 73 -0.60 12.73 -6.68
N VAL A 74 -0.32 12.25 -7.88
CA VAL A 74 1.02 11.89 -8.36
C VAL A 74 1.32 12.70 -9.63
N ASN A 75 2.18 13.71 -9.52
CA ASN A 75 2.54 14.61 -10.64
C ASN A 75 1.32 15.18 -11.39
N GLY A 76 0.25 15.51 -10.66
CA GLY A 76 -0.99 16.05 -11.23
C GLY A 76 -2.00 14.99 -11.70
N GLU A 77 -1.67 13.69 -11.69
CA GLU A 77 -2.65 12.62 -11.86
C GLU A 77 -3.25 12.20 -10.52
N ASN A 78 -4.58 12.22 -10.43
CA ASN A 78 -5.28 11.84 -9.21
C ASN A 78 -5.51 10.33 -9.13
N ILE A 79 -5.47 9.82 -7.90
CA ILE A 79 -5.96 8.50 -7.51
C ILE A 79 -7.21 8.75 -6.67
N SER A 80 -8.33 8.17 -7.10
CA SER A 80 -9.63 8.31 -6.44
C SER A 80 -9.90 7.17 -5.48
N GLN A 81 -10.85 7.37 -4.56
CA GLN A 81 -11.34 6.33 -3.67
C GLN A 81 -11.97 5.17 -4.47
N GLN A 82 -12.58 5.46 -5.61
CA GLN A 82 -13.09 4.44 -6.54
C GLN A 82 -11.98 3.51 -7.03
N ASP A 83 -10.82 4.05 -7.41
CA ASP A 83 -9.68 3.24 -7.87
C ASP A 83 -9.20 2.28 -6.78
N VAL A 84 -9.13 2.77 -5.55
CA VAL A 84 -8.76 1.98 -4.37
C VAL A 84 -9.80 0.91 -4.08
N ASN A 85 -11.09 1.28 -4.07
CA ASN A 85 -12.19 0.34 -3.83
C ASN A 85 -12.26 -0.74 -4.91
N GLN A 86 -12.00 -0.40 -6.17
CA GLN A 86 -11.96 -1.35 -7.27
C GLN A 86 -10.86 -2.41 -7.05
N MET A 87 -9.69 -2.01 -6.55
CA MET A 87 -8.62 -2.94 -6.20
C MET A 87 -8.95 -3.75 -4.94
N LEU A 88 -9.53 -3.13 -3.91
CA LEU A 88 -9.90 -3.80 -2.68
C LEU A 88 -10.97 -4.88 -2.93
N ASN A 89 -11.93 -4.59 -3.82
CA ASN A 89 -12.97 -5.53 -4.23
C ASN A 89 -12.43 -6.80 -4.90
N ARG A 90 -11.21 -6.77 -5.48
CA ARG A 90 -10.58 -7.97 -6.06
C ARG A 90 -10.23 -9.01 -5.00
N PHE A 91 -9.96 -8.57 -3.77
CA PHE A 91 -9.72 -9.46 -2.64
C PHE A 91 -11.04 -9.92 -1.98
N GLY A 92 -12.17 -9.31 -2.36
CA GLY A 92 -13.50 -9.67 -1.86
C GLY A 92 -13.55 -9.69 -0.32
N LYS A 93 -14.05 -10.80 0.23
CA LYS A 93 -14.15 -11.03 1.68
C LYS A 93 -12.94 -11.75 2.28
N GLN A 94 -11.85 -11.90 1.52
CA GLN A 94 -10.66 -12.62 1.99
C GLN A 94 -9.82 -11.80 2.97
N VAL A 95 -10.00 -10.48 2.99
CA VAL A 95 -9.31 -9.58 3.91
C VAL A 95 -10.16 -9.37 5.16
N PRO A 96 -9.65 -9.74 6.35
CA PRO A 96 -10.31 -9.42 7.62
C PRO A 96 -10.47 -7.91 7.78
N GLU A 97 -11.56 -7.45 8.41
CA GLU A 97 -11.87 -6.02 8.56
C GLU A 97 -10.73 -5.24 9.24
N GLU A 98 -10.04 -5.88 10.19
CA GLU A 98 -8.91 -5.30 10.92
C GLU A 98 -7.69 -5.05 10.02
N GLN A 99 -7.58 -5.79 8.92
CA GLN A 99 -6.48 -5.68 7.96
C GLN A 99 -6.81 -4.76 6.78
N ILE A 100 -8.09 -4.38 6.61
CA ILE A 100 -8.52 -3.48 5.54
C ILE A 100 -7.67 -2.20 5.49
N PRO A 101 -7.39 -1.48 6.60
CA PRO A 101 -6.57 -0.26 6.53
C PRO A 101 -5.15 -0.52 6.00
N VAL A 102 -4.54 -1.65 6.37
CA VAL A 102 -3.19 -2.02 5.92
C VAL A 102 -3.20 -2.35 4.43
N VAL A 103 -4.16 -3.15 3.99
CA VAL A 103 -4.33 -3.52 2.58
C VAL A 103 -4.66 -2.29 1.74
N THR A 104 -5.53 -1.41 2.22
CA THR A 104 -5.84 -0.12 1.57
C THR A 104 -4.59 0.71 1.36
N LYS A 105 -3.71 0.83 2.37
CA LYS A 105 -2.44 1.54 2.21
C LYS A 105 -1.57 0.90 1.13
N GLN A 106 -1.44 -0.43 1.12
CA GLN A 106 -0.67 -1.14 0.11
C GLN A 106 -1.24 -0.95 -1.30
N ILE A 107 -2.56 -0.94 -1.45
CA ILE A 107 -3.24 -0.64 -2.71
C ILE A 107 -2.91 0.78 -3.17
N VAL A 108 -2.99 1.77 -2.29
CA VAL A 108 -2.64 3.16 -2.63
C VAL A 108 -1.19 3.26 -3.07
N ASP A 109 -0.25 2.67 -2.32
CA ASP A 109 1.18 2.66 -2.66
C ASP A 109 1.43 1.97 -4.03
N GLY A 110 0.71 0.88 -4.30
CA GLY A 110 0.75 0.17 -5.58
C GLY A 110 0.21 1.02 -6.74
N LEU A 111 -0.91 1.73 -6.54
CA LEU A 111 -1.48 2.63 -7.54
C LEU A 111 -0.55 3.82 -7.81
N ILE A 112 0.09 4.39 -6.78
CA ILE A 112 1.11 5.43 -6.95
C ILE A 112 2.26 4.92 -7.82
N THR A 113 2.78 3.73 -7.50
CA THR A 113 3.88 3.11 -8.26
C THR A 113 3.47 2.87 -9.72
N GLN A 114 2.27 2.32 -9.94
CA GLN A 114 1.74 2.11 -11.29
C GLN A 114 1.65 3.44 -12.06
N LYS A 115 1.17 4.51 -11.44
CA LYS A 115 1.09 5.84 -12.06
C LYS A 115 2.46 6.36 -12.48
N LEU A 116 3.46 6.27 -11.60
CA LEU A 116 4.83 6.68 -11.92
C LEU A 116 5.42 5.90 -13.10
N ILE A 117 5.22 4.57 -13.13
CA ILE A 117 5.71 3.73 -14.24
C ILE A 117 4.98 4.10 -15.56
N MET A 118 3.67 4.31 -15.52
CA MET A 118 2.89 4.70 -16.70
C MET A 118 3.27 6.08 -17.22
N GLN A 119 3.54 7.05 -16.33
CA GLN A 119 4.07 8.36 -16.69
C GLN A 119 5.42 8.22 -17.38
N PHE A 120 6.34 7.44 -16.80
CA PHE A 120 7.64 7.18 -17.40
C PHE A 120 7.54 6.57 -18.80
N ILE A 121 6.66 5.58 -19.01
CA ILE A 121 6.44 4.94 -20.31
C ILE A 121 5.92 5.95 -21.33
N ARG A 122 4.97 6.81 -20.94
CA ARG A 122 4.39 7.86 -21.79
C ARG A 122 5.45 8.90 -22.17
N ASP A 123 6.22 9.38 -21.20
CA ASP A 123 7.24 10.40 -21.39
C ASP A 123 8.43 9.89 -22.23
N SER A 124 8.77 8.61 -22.04
CA SER A 124 9.80 7.92 -22.82
C SER A 124 9.31 7.45 -24.19
N LYS A 125 8.03 7.65 -24.52
CA LYS A 125 7.39 7.24 -25.78
C LYS A 125 7.63 5.76 -26.12
N ILE A 126 7.55 4.91 -25.10
CA ILE A 126 7.68 3.47 -25.29
C ILE A 126 6.35 2.94 -25.83
N GLU A 127 6.37 2.47 -27.06
CA GLU A 127 5.22 1.89 -27.75
C GLU A 127 5.40 0.37 -27.88
N VAL A 128 4.31 -0.37 -27.70
CA VAL A 128 4.28 -1.82 -27.87
C VAL A 128 3.50 -2.14 -29.13
N SER A 129 4.04 -3.01 -29.97
CA SER A 129 3.36 -3.40 -31.21
C SER A 129 2.15 -4.30 -30.92
N GLN A 130 1.12 -4.23 -31.77
CA GLN A 130 -0.04 -5.11 -31.63
C GLN A 130 0.32 -6.60 -31.72
N ALA A 131 1.33 -6.93 -32.52
CA ALA A 131 1.85 -8.30 -32.65
C ALA A 131 2.45 -8.83 -31.34
N GLU A 132 3.13 -7.99 -30.56
CA GLU A 132 3.65 -8.37 -29.24
C GLU A 132 2.53 -8.55 -28.21
N ILE A 133 1.50 -7.70 -28.25
CA ILE A 133 0.31 -7.83 -27.40
C ILE A 133 -0.39 -9.16 -27.68
N GLU A 134 -0.62 -9.49 -28.95
CA GLU A 134 -1.25 -10.75 -29.35
C GLU A 134 -0.42 -11.97 -28.97
N LYS A 135 0.90 -11.88 -29.13
CA LYS A 135 1.83 -12.93 -28.70
C LYS A 135 1.69 -13.20 -27.19
N GLU A 136 1.69 -12.16 -26.37
CA GLU A 136 1.58 -12.34 -24.91
C GLU A 136 0.19 -12.79 -24.49
N LEU A 137 -0.86 -12.28 -25.15
CA LEU A 137 -2.24 -12.72 -24.91
C LEU A 137 -2.45 -14.20 -25.23
N ASN A 138 -1.83 -14.69 -26.31
CA ASN A 138 -1.92 -16.11 -26.67
C ASN A 138 -1.21 -16.99 -25.63
N LYS A 139 -0.08 -16.56 -25.06
CA LYS A 139 0.55 -17.30 -23.95
C LYS A 139 -0.40 -17.41 -22.75
N VAL A 140 -0.97 -16.29 -22.31
CA VAL A 140 -1.91 -16.27 -21.17
C VAL A 140 -3.11 -17.19 -21.45
N ARG A 141 -3.63 -17.20 -22.68
CA ARG A 141 -4.74 -18.10 -23.07
C ARG A 141 -4.34 -19.57 -23.00
N GLU A 142 -3.14 -19.93 -23.45
CA GLU A 142 -2.65 -21.32 -23.38
C GLU A 142 -2.34 -21.75 -21.95
N ASP A 143 -1.82 -20.84 -21.11
CA ASP A 143 -1.56 -21.10 -19.69
C ASP A 143 -2.86 -21.41 -18.94
N ILE A 144 -3.93 -20.64 -19.19
CA ILE A 144 -5.26 -20.88 -18.60
C ILE A 144 -5.83 -22.23 -19.06
N LYS A 145 -5.66 -22.60 -20.33
CA LYS A 145 -6.12 -23.92 -20.83
C LYS A 145 -5.34 -25.08 -20.18
N SER A 146 -4.05 -24.87 -19.93
CA SER A 146 -3.16 -25.90 -19.40
C SER A 146 -3.28 -26.05 -17.88
N ASN A 147 -3.75 -25.01 -17.18
CA ASN A 147 -3.97 -24.99 -15.73
C ASN A 147 -5.34 -24.38 -15.39
N PRO A 148 -6.44 -25.14 -15.59
CA PRO A 148 -7.81 -24.67 -15.42
C PRO A 148 -8.22 -24.40 -13.96
#